data_AF-A0A0A9Y6T7-F1
#
_entry.id   AF-A0A0A9Y6T7-F1
#
_cell.length_a   1.000
_cell.length_b   1.000
_cell.length_c   1.000
_cell.angle_alpha   90.00
_cell.angle_beta   90.00
_cell.angle_gamma   90.00
#
_symmetry.space_group_name_H-M   'P 1'
#
loop_
_entity.id
_entity.type
_entity.pdbx_description
1 polymer ?
#
loop_
_entity_poly.entity_id
_entity_poly.type
_entity_poly.pdbx_seq_one_letter_code
_entity_poly.pdbx_strand_id
1 'polypeptide(L)'
;RDKVLLLAPLIEGMQYCIQLGPFPTIANRANWIVFFNMVFAVSGGAFMLMGLWLFASFTRTGMAIPGFPLRIPWVLVILGVSIIVTVLLASLPAGELLYKFFYSSVLFVYAVLELFTGGYLTQYYDTIRSTFKKNLVDHIENYAHDDEKLMDSIQFQFQCCGADGPEDWMNSPSKQIPPSCCKIHFCDPTDPSEIHDVVMII
;
A
#
# COMPACT_ATOMS: atom_id res chain seq x y z
N ARG A 1 9.07 9.24 27.55
CA ARG A 1 8.47 8.30 28.53
C ARG A 1 6.97 8.14 28.29
N ASP A 2 6.34 9.09 27.61
CA ASP A 2 4.87 9.13 27.40
C ASP A 2 4.38 8.31 26.19
N LYS A 3 5.25 7.98 25.22
CA LYS A 3 4.89 7.12 24.07
C LYS A 3 4.73 5.64 24.43
N VAL A 4 5.29 5.19 25.55
CA VAL A 4 5.18 3.80 26.02
C VAL A 4 3.80 3.55 26.67
N LEU A 5 3.20 4.57 27.28
CA LEU A 5 1.88 4.47 27.91
C LEU A 5 0.74 4.35 26.89
N LEU A 6 0.89 4.96 25.71
CA LEU A 6 -0.05 4.84 24.59
C LEU A 6 -0.02 3.46 23.90
N LEU A 7 1.09 2.73 24.05
CA LEU A 7 1.26 1.38 23.53
C LEU A 7 0.98 0.29 24.56
N ALA A 8 0.84 0.65 25.85
CA ALA A 8 0.52 -0.29 26.93
C ALA A 8 -0.72 -1.18 26.64
N PRO A 9 -1.87 -0.66 26.17
CA PRO A 9 -3.02 -1.53 25.84
C PRO A 9 -2.77 -2.41 24.60
N LEU A 10 -1.90 -1.98 23.68
CA LEU A 10 -1.48 -2.76 22.52
C LEU A 10 -0.58 -3.93 22.94
N ILE A 11 0.37 -3.66 23.85
CA ILE A 11 1.31 -4.63 24.40
C ILE A 11 0.59 -5.64 25.29
N GLU A 12 -0.34 -5.20 26.14
CA GLU A 12 -1.15 -6.08 26.98
C GLU A 12 -2.10 -6.97 26.16
N GLY A 13 -2.70 -6.43 25.08
CA GLY A 13 -3.51 -7.22 24.14
C GLY A 13 -2.70 -8.30 23.41
N MET A 14 -1.46 -7.98 23.00
CA MET A 14 -0.54 -8.95 22.40
C MET A 14 -0.08 -10.00 23.42
N GLN A 15 0.22 -9.61 24.67
CA GLN A 15 0.65 -10.52 25.74
C GLN A 15 -0.46 -11.51 26.11
N TYR A 16 -1.73 -11.08 26.05
CA TYR A 16 -2.90 -11.94 26.28
C TYR A 16 -3.08 -12.98 25.17
N CYS A 17 -2.79 -12.61 23.91
CA CYS A 17 -2.80 -13.54 22.77
C CYS A 17 -1.66 -14.57 22.85
N ILE A 18 -0.50 -14.20 23.41
CA ILE A 18 0.67 -15.08 23.56
C ILE A 18 0.50 -16.04 24.76
N GLN A 19 -0.18 -15.62 25.83
CA GLN A 19 -0.60 -16.51 26.94
C GLN A 19 -1.61 -17.59 26.50
N LEU A 20 -2.26 -17.41 25.35
CA LEU A 20 -3.06 -18.41 24.65
C LEU A 20 -2.19 -19.28 23.72
N GLY A 21 -1.06 -19.77 24.25
CA GLY A 21 -0.37 -20.94 23.70
C GLY A 21 -1.29 -22.16 23.59
N PRO A 22 -0.88 -23.19 22.82
CA PRO A 22 -1.76 -24.05 22.05
C PRO A 22 -2.74 -24.83 22.95
N PHE A 23 -4.05 -24.66 22.71
CA PHE A 23 -5.16 -25.39 23.33
C PHE A 23 -5.20 -25.40 24.88
N PRO A 24 -6.16 -24.66 25.46
CA PRO A 24 -6.92 -25.20 26.57
C PRO A 24 -8.40 -25.34 26.19
N THR A 25 -8.86 -26.56 26.39
CA THR A 25 -10.21 -27.08 26.22
C THR A 25 -11.26 -26.32 27.02
N ILE A 26 -11.93 -25.33 26.43
CA ILE A 26 -13.26 -24.86 26.88
C ILE A 26 -14.16 -24.56 25.66
N ALA A 27 -15.06 -25.52 25.38
CA ALA A 27 -16.35 -25.35 24.68
C ALA A 27 -16.37 -24.89 23.20
N ASN A 28 -16.09 -25.80 22.28
CA ASN A 28 -16.65 -26.08 20.93
C ASN A 28 -17.38 -25.03 20.05
N ARG A 29 -17.40 -23.72 20.33
CA ARG A 29 -18.12 -22.72 19.51
C ARG A 29 -17.33 -21.44 19.22
N ALA A 30 -16.30 -21.13 20.02
CA ALA A 30 -15.57 -19.85 19.94
C ALA A 30 -14.23 -19.90 19.18
N ASN A 31 -13.72 -21.08 18.79
CA ASN A 31 -12.41 -21.20 18.12
C ASN A 31 -12.33 -20.46 16.77
N TRP A 32 -13.40 -20.51 15.99
CA TRP A 32 -13.41 -19.93 14.65
C TRP A 32 -13.30 -18.41 14.66
N ILE A 33 -14.03 -17.74 15.56
CA ILE A 33 -14.02 -16.27 15.66
C ILE A 33 -12.63 -15.77 16.05
N VAL A 34 -11.98 -16.43 17.01
CA VAL A 34 -10.62 -16.09 17.43
C VAL A 34 -9.62 -16.30 16.29
N PHE A 35 -9.72 -17.43 15.58
CA PHE A 35 -8.86 -17.72 14.42
C PHE A 35 -9.01 -16.66 13.32
N PHE A 36 -10.23 -16.34 12.90
CA PHE A 36 -10.47 -15.33 11.87
C PHE A 36 -10.01 -13.95 12.30
N ASN A 37 -10.27 -13.55 13.55
CA ASN A 37 -9.79 -12.28 14.10
C ASN A 37 -8.25 -12.19 14.06
N MET A 38 -7.54 -13.29 14.32
CA MET A 38 -6.08 -13.33 14.23
C MET A 38 -5.59 -13.15 12.78
N VAL A 39 -6.25 -13.75 11.80
CA VAL A 39 -5.94 -13.54 10.37
C VAL A 39 -6.11 -12.06 9.99
N PHE A 40 -7.20 -11.42 10.41
CA PHE A 40 -7.43 -9.99 10.17
C PHE A 40 -6.45 -9.09 10.93
N ALA A 41 -5.99 -9.48 12.12
CA ALA A 41 -4.94 -8.74 12.82
C ALA A 41 -3.63 -8.74 12.02
N VAL A 42 -3.25 -9.88 11.46
CA VAL A 42 -2.04 -10.01 10.63
C VAL A 42 -2.19 -9.21 9.34
N SER A 43 -3.34 -9.28 8.65
CA SER A 43 -3.56 -8.49 7.43
C SER A 43 -3.59 -6.98 7.71
N GLY A 44 -4.25 -6.54 8.79
CA GLY A 44 -4.25 -5.14 9.23
C GLY A 44 -2.84 -4.63 9.55
N GLY A 45 -2.03 -5.45 10.22
CA GLY A 45 -0.61 -5.17 10.45
C GLY A 45 0.19 -5.05 9.15
N ALA A 46 -0.05 -5.94 8.18
CA ALA A 46 0.60 -5.87 6.86
C ALA A 46 0.23 -4.58 6.11
N PHE A 47 -1.04 -4.18 6.09
CA PHE A 47 -1.48 -2.91 5.48
C PHE A 47 -0.84 -1.69 6.14
N MET A 48 -0.79 -1.67 7.48
CA MET A 48 -0.15 -0.58 8.21
C MET A 48 1.35 -0.49 7.90
N LEU A 49 2.07 -1.62 7.91
CA LEU A 49 3.50 -1.66 7.60
C LEU A 49 3.79 -1.25 6.15
N MET A 50 3.01 -1.75 5.18
CA MET A 50 3.13 -1.35 3.78
C MET A 50 2.85 0.14 3.59
N GLY A 51 1.80 0.68 4.22
CA GLY A 51 1.49 2.10 4.16
C GLY A 51 2.61 2.98 4.75
N LEU A 52 3.16 2.60 5.90
CA LEU A 52 4.30 3.31 6.50
C LEU A 52 5.56 3.20 5.64
N TRP A 53 5.83 2.05 5.04
CA TRP A 53 6.97 1.86 4.15
C TRP A 53 6.85 2.70 2.89
N LEU A 54 5.65 2.76 2.28
CA LEU A 54 5.37 3.62 1.14
C LEU A 54 5.51 5.11 1.50
N PHE A 55 4.98 5.52 2.65
CA PHE A 55 5.13 6.89 3.14
C PHE A 55 6.61 7.26 3.38
N ALA A 56 7.37 6.38 4.02
CA ALA A 56 8.81 6.58 4.25
C ALA A 56 9.59 6.63 2.94
N SER A 57 9.21 5.81 1.96
CA SER A 57 9.83 5.80 0.63
C SER A 57 9.56 7.12 -0.09
N PHE A 58 8.29 7.57 -0.13
CA PHE A 58 7.91 8.82 -0.78
C PHE A 58 8.54 10.05 -0.13
N THR A 59 8.66 10.06 1.20
CA THR A 59 9.32 11.16 1.92
C THR A 59 10.83 11.17 1.71
N ARG A 60 11.49 10.01 1.62
CA ARG A 60 12.93 9.91 1.35
C ARG A 60 13.30 10.28 -0.09
N THR A 61 12.48 9.90 -1.06
CA THR A 61 12.74 10.19 -2.48
C THR A 61 12.33 11.60 -2.90
N GLY A 62 11.69 12.37 -2.01
CA GLY A 62 11.16 13.69 -2.38
C GLY A 62 9.88 13.63 -3.21
N MET A 63 9.24 12.45 -3.29
CA MET A 63 7.89 12.22 -3.84
C MET A 63 6.76 12.82 -2.99
N ALA A 64 7.07 13.76 -2.10
CA ALA A 64 6.09 14.56 -1.37
C ALA A 64 5.52 15.65 -2.30
N ILE A 65 4.76 15.21 -3.31
CA ILE A 65 4.41 16.02 -4.46
C ILE A 65 2.95 16.48 -4.34
N PRO A 66 2.67 17.78 -4.53
CA PRO A 66 1.32 18.33 -4.48
C PRO A 66 0.53 17.91 -5.73
N GLY A 67 0.03 16.68 -5.75
CA GLY A 67 -0.81 16.20 -6.87
C GLY A 67 -0.78 14.68 -7.03
N PHE A 68 0.34 14.04 -6.69
CA PHE A 68 0.37 12.59 -6.55
C PHE A 68 -0.48 12.17 -5.34
N PRO A 69 -1.16 11.01 -5.37
CA PRO A 69 -2.00 10.63 -4.25
C PRO A 69 -1.12 10.17 -3.08
N LEU A 70 -0.54 11.12 -2.36
CA LEU A 70 -0.12 10.99 -0.95
C LEU A 70 -1.26 10.42 -0.09
N ARG A 71 -2.49 10.41 -0.62
CA ARG A 71 -3.64 9.68 -0.12
C ARG A 71 -3.42 8.17 -0.05
N ILE A 72 -2.73 7.51 -0.99
CA ILE A 72 -2.62 6.04 -1.01
C ILE A 72 -1.90 5.49 0.25
N PRO A 73 -0.69 5.96 0.62
CA PRO A 73 -0.04 5.48 1.84
C PRO A 73 -0.87 5.74 3.10
N TRP A 74 -1.49 6.92 3.20
CA TRP A 74 -2.34 7.28 4.34
C TRP A 74 -3.62 6.42 4.39
N VAL A 75 -4.24 6.13 3.25
CA VAL A 75 -5.40 5.23 3.17
C VAL A 75 -5.03 3.83 3.65
N LEU A 76 -3.88 3.29 3.25
CA LEU A 76 -3.39 1.98 3.72
C LEU A 76 -3.15 1.97 5.24
N VAL A 77 -2.55 3.02 5.79
CA VAL A 77 -2.33 3.15 7.24
C VAL A 77 -3.64 3.25 7.99
N ILE A 78 -4.57 4.11 7.56
CA ILE A 78 -5.88 4.30 8.20
C ILE A 78 -6.68 2.99 8.15
N LEU A 79 -6.68 2.31 6.99
CA LEU A 79 -7.34 1.02 6.83
C LEU A 79 -6.75 -0.03 7.78
N GLY A 80 -5.43 -0.19 7.80
CA GLY A 80 -4.76 -1.14 8.67
C GLY A 80 -5.01 -0.87 10.17
N VAL A 81 -4.92 0.39 10.60
CA VAL A 81 -5.23 0.79 11.99
C VAL A 81 -6.69 0.49 12.34
N SER A 82 -7.64 0.80 11.43
CA SER A 82 -9.06 0.54 11.68
C SER A 82 -9.36 -0.95 11.86
N ILE A 83 -8.69 -1.82 11.08
CA ILE A 83 -8.80 -3.28 11.21
C ILE A 83 -8.24 -3.73 12.56
N ILE A 84 -7.05 -3.26 12.93
CA ILE A 84 -6.41 -3.62 14.22
C ILE A 84 -7.29 -3.21 15.40
N VAL A 85 -7.82 -1.98 15.40
CA VAL A 85 -8.72 -1.48 16.45
C VAL A 85 -9.97 -2.35 16.53
N THR A 86 -10.58 -2.69 15.40
CA THR A 86 -11.77 -3.53 15.32
C THR A 86 -11.50 -4.93 15.88
N VAL A 87 -10.35 -5.53 15.56
CA VAL A 87 -9.95 -6.84 16.10
C VAL A 87 -9.70 -6.77 17.61
N LEU A 88 -9.04 -5.72 18.11
CA LEU A 88 -8.80 -5.53 19.54
C LEU A 88 -10.13 -5.44 20.29
N LEU A 89 -11.07 -4.63 19.80
CA LEU A 89 -12.41 -4.49 20.37
C LEU A 89 -13.21 -5.80 20.33
N ALA A 90 -13.10 -6.57 19.25
CA ALA A 90 -13.75 -7.89 19.13
C ALA A 90 -13.16 -8.94 20.10
N SER A 91 -11.90 -8.77 20.48
CA SER A 91 -11.14 -9.73 21.31
C SER A 91 -11.18 -9.40 22.81
N LEU A 92 -11.74 -8.25 23.21
CA LEU A 92 -11.86 -7.87 24.62
C LEU A 92 -12.74 -8.86 25.40
N PRO A 93 -12.29 -9.35 26.57
CA PRO A 93 -13.05 -10.33 27.34
C PRO A 93 -14.37 -9.75 27.88
N ALA A 94 -14.40 -8.46 28.21
CA ALA A 94 -15.47 -7.77 28.94
C ALA A 94 -16.71 -7.33 28.11
N GLY A 95 -16.81 -7.72 26.84
CA GLY A 95 -17.95 -7.35 25.98
C GLY A 95 -19.08 -8.37 26.01
N GLU A 96 -20.33 -7.90 25.95
CA GLU A 96 -21.49 -8.74 25.64
C GLU A 96 -21.29 -9.47 24.30
N LEU A 97 -21.79 -10.70 24.20
CA LEU A 97 -21.66 -11.53 23.02
C LEU A 97 -22.12 -10.81 21.73
N LEU A 98 -23.16 -9.99 21.85
CA LEU A 98 -23.71 -9.17 20.76
C LEU A 98 -22.67 -8.18 20.18
N TYR A 99 -21.89 -7.54 21.05
CA TYR A 99 -20.83 -6.61 20.64
C TYR A 99 -19.75 -7.36 19.85
N LYS A 100 -19.29 -8.50 20.36
CA LYS A 100 -18.28 -9.32 19.67
C LYS A 100 -18.73 -9.77 18.29
N PHE A 101 -19.99 -10.18 18.16
CA PHE A 101 -20.59 -10.50 16.86
C PHE A 101 -20.66 -9.29 15.93
N PHE A 102 -21.02 -8.11 16.45
CA PHE A 102 -21.05 -6.89 15.66
C PHE A 102 -19.66 -6.55 15.08
N TYR A 103 -18.61 -6.47 15.89
CA TYR A 103 -17.25 -6.18 15.38
C TYR A 103 -16.72 -7.26 14.44
N SER A 104 -16.97 -8.53 14.74
CA SER A 104 -16.60 -9.63 13.84
C SER A 104 -17.35 -9.55 12.50
N SER A 105 -18.63 -9.15 12.51
CA SER A 105 -19.40 -8.94 11.27
C SER A 105 -18.87 -7.77 10.44
N VAL A 106 -18.38 -6.70 11.08
CA VAL A 106 -17.73 -5.58 10.38
C VAL A 106 -16.46 -6.06 9.66
N LEU A 107 -15.61 -6.86 10.32
CA LEU A 107 -14.44 -7.47 9.68
C LEU A 107 -14.81 -8.38 8.51
N PHE A 108 -15.90 -9.13 8.64
CA PHE A 108 -16.40 -9.95 7.53
C PHE A 108 -16.83 -9.10 6.33
N VAL A 109 -17.48 -7.94 6.56
CA VAL A 109 -17.80 -6.99 5.49
C VAL A 109 -16.53 -6.45 4.82
N TYR A 110 -15.49 -6.13 5.59
CA TYR A 110 -14.19 -5.74 5.01
C TYR A 110 -13.62 -6.82 4.10
N ALA A 111 -13.63 -8.08 4.53
CA ALA A 111 -13.14 -9.20 3.74
C ALA A 111 -13.90 -9.35 2.41
N VAL A 112 -15.21 -9.19 2.45
CA VAL A 112 -16.06 -9.24 1.26
C VAL A 112 -15.72 -8.07 0.32
N LEU A 113 -15.55 -6.86 0.85
CA LEU A 113 -15.14 -5.70 0.06
C LEU A 113 -13.78 -5.90 -0.59
N GLU A 114 -12.80 -6.47 0.12
CA GLU A 114 -11.47 -6.78 -0.44
C GLU A 114 -11.56 -7.80 -1.58
N LEU A 115 -12.38 -8.85 -1.44
CA LEU A 115 -12.61 -9.82 -2.52
C LEU A 115 -13.26 -9.17 -3.74
N PHE A 116 -14.24 -8.28 -3.53
CA PHE A 116 -14.87 -7.54 -4.63
C PHE A 116 -13.89 -6.56 -5.29
N THR A 117 -13.09 -5.83 -4.51
CA THR A 117 -12.07 -4.92 -5.05
C THR A 117 -11.01 -5.69 -5.83
N GLY A 118 -10.54 -6.84 -5.32
CA GLY A 118 -9.62 -7.73 -6.02
C GLY A 118 -10.20 -8.26 -7.33
N GLY A 119 -11.44 -8.77 -7.30
CA GLY A 119 -12.14 -9.23 -8.49
C GLY A 119 -12.34 -8.09 -9.51
N TYR A 120 -12.78 -6.92 -9.06
CA TYR A 120 -12.94 -5.73 -9.89
C TYR A 120 -11.61 -5.32 -10.54
N LEU A 121 -10.52 -5.30 -9.77
CA LEU A 121 -9.18 -4.98 -10.28
C LEU A 121 -8.76 -5.95 -11.39
N THR A 122 -9.00 -7.25 -11.22
CA THR A 122 -8.65 -8.24 -12.26
C THR A 122 -9.50 -8.10 -13.53
N GLN A 123 -10.80 -7.82 -13.38
CA GLN A 123 -11.71 -7.69 -14.52
C GLN A 123 -11.45 -6.39 -15.31
N TYR A 124 -11.15 -5.29 -14.63
CA TYR A 124 -10.91 -3.99 -15.23
C TYR A 124 -9.41 -3.66 -15.33
N TYR A 125 -8.54 -4.67 -15.22
CA TYR A 125 -7.10 -4.49 -15.19
C TYR A 125 -6.60 -3.68 -16.39
N ASP A 126 -7.02 -4.03 -17.61
CA ASP A 126 -6.60 -3.33 -18.83
C ASP A 126 -7.07 -1.87 -18.85
N THR A 127 -8.28 -1.60 -18.38
CA THR A 127 -8.81 -0.23 -18.29
C THR A 127 -8.05 0.60 -17.27
N ILE A 128 -7.81 0.04 -16.08
CA ILE A 128 -7.04 0.69 -15.01
C ILE A 128 -5.61 0.94 -15.48
N ARG A 129 -4.97 -0.05 -16.12
CA ARG A 129 -3.64 0.08 -16.71
C ARG A 129 -3.60 1.15 -17.79
N SER A 130 -4.54 1.17 -18.72
CA SER A 130 -4.60 2.18 -19.78
C SER A 130 -4.81 3.59 -19.22
N THR A 131 -5.59 3.72 -18.15
CA THR A 131 -5.83 5.00 -17.47
C THR A 131 -4.57 5.46 -16.78
N PHE A 132 -3.91 4.57 -16.03
CA PHE A 132 -2.65 4.86 -15.37
C PHE A 132 -1.58 5.31 -16.39
N LYS A 133 -1.42 4.56 -17.49
CA LYS A 133 -0.52 4.93 -18.59
C LYS A 133 -0.80 6.31 -19.15
N LYS A 134 -2.06 6.64 -19.43
CA LYS A 134 -2.45 7.98 -19.93
C LYS A 134 -2.05 9.09 -18.96
N ASN A 135 -2.23 8.88 -17.66
CA ASN A 135 -1.79 9.86 -16.65
C ASN A 135 -0.26 10.02 -16.64
N LEU A 136 0.50 8.92 -16.81
CA LEU A 136 1.95 8.99 -16.90
C LEU A 136 2.42 9.75 -18.15
N VAL A 137 1.81 9.49 -19.30
CA VAL A 137 2.11 10.22 -20.55
C VAL A 137 1.81 11.71 -20.40
N ASP A 138 0.66 12.07 -19.83
CA ASP A 138 0.29 13.47 -19.56
C ASP A 138 1.29 14.16 -18.62
N HIS A 139 1.81 13.43 -17.62
CA HIS A 139 2.89 13.94 -16.75
C HIS A 139 4.24 14.11 -17.49
N ILE A 140 4.55 13.27 -18.48
CA ILE A 140 5.76 13.42 -19.32
C ILE A 140 5.62 14.62 -20.28
N GLU A 141 4.44 14.81 -20.87
CA GLU A 141 4.14 15.95 -21.74
C GLU A 141 4.20 17.29 -20.99
N ASN A 142 3.84 17.31 -19.71
CA ASN A 142 3.88 18.49 -18.86
C ASN A 142 5.15 18.60 -17.98
N TYR A 143 6.14 17.74 -18.19
CA TYR A 143 7.33 17.62 -17.32
C TYR A 143 8.08 18.95 -17.11
N ALA A 144 8.12 19.84 -18.11
CA ALA A 144 8.80 21.14 -18.00
C ALA A 144 8.04 22.19 -17.15
N HIS A 145 6.77 21.94 -16.79
CA HIS A 145 5.92 22.88 -16.05
C HIS A 145 5.49 22.33 -14.69
N ASP A 146 5.28 21.01 -14.58
CA ASP A 146 4.80 20.34 -13.36
C ASP A 146 5.80 19.31 -12.83
N ASP A 147 6.17 19.48 -11.56
CA ASP A 147 6.74 18.47 -10.65
C ASP A 147 7.68 17.41 -11.29
N GLU A 148 8.76 17.87 -11.95
CA GLU A 148 9.85 17.03 -12.53
C GLU A 148 10.29 15.88 -11.60
N LYS A 149 10.30 16.16 -10.30
CA LYS A 149 10.69 15.22 -9.24
C LYS A 149 9.79 13.99 -9.15
N LEU A 150 8.54 14.07 -9.60
CA LEU A 150 7.60 12.95 -9.51
C LEU A 150 7.99 11.83 -10.44
N MET A 151 8.08 12.17 -11.72
CA MET A 151 8.38 11.20 -12.76
C MET A 151 9.77 10.63 -12.55
N ASP A 152 10.75 11.47 -12.20
CA ASP A 152 12.11 11.02 -11.88
C ASP A 152 12.17 10.00 -10.73
N SER A 153 11.37 10.24 -9.69
CA SER A 153 11.36 9.34 -8.54
C SER A 153 10.65 8.03 -8.82
N ILE A 154 9.58 8.04 -9.63
CA ILE A 154 8.91 6.83 -10.10
C ILE A 154 9.91 6.00 -10.92
N GLN A 155 10.60 6.64 -11.87
CA GLN A 155 11.57 6.00 -12.75
C GLN A 155 12.74 5.41 -11.98
N PHE A 156 13.28 6.16 -11.01
CA PHE A 156 14.35 5.68 -10.14
C PHE A 156 13.91 4.53 -9.22
N GLN A 157 12.73 4.63 -8.59
CA GLN A 157 12.27 3.63 -7.61
C GLN A 157 11.85 2.32 -8.28
N PHE A 158 11.22 2.39 -9.45
CA PHE A 158 10.77 1.22 -10.20
C PHE A 158 11.76 0.77 -11.27
N GLN A 159 12.90 1.45 -11.40
CA GLN A 159 13.94 1.18 -12.40
C GLN A 159 13.33 1.06 -13.80
N CYS A 160 12.57 2.08 -14.18
CA CYS A 160 11.80 2.10 -15.43
C CYS A 160 11.97 3.40 -16.21
N CYS A 161 11.61 3.40 -17.49
CA CYS A 161 11.59 4.62 -18.30
C CYS A 161 10.32 4.75 -19.15
N GLY A 162 9.64 5.90 -19.01
CA GLY A 162 8.39 6.20 -19.72
C GLY A 162 7.18 5.41 -19.21
N ALA A 163 6.04 5.57 -19.90
CA ALA A 163 4.81 4.86 -19.61
C ALA A 163 4.72 3.52 -20.37
N ASP A 164 5.10 3.54 -21.64
CA ASP A 164 5.21 2.38 -22.53
C ASP A 164 6.65 2.17 -23.04
N GLY A 165 7.52 3.17 -22.89
CA GLY A 165 8.95 3.04 -23.14
C GLY A 165 9.69 4.37 -23.14
N PRO A 166 11.02 4.34 -23.30
CA PRO A 166 11.84 5.56 -23.33
C PRO A 166 11.46 6.52 -24.48
N GLU A 167 10.83 6.02 -25.54
CA GLU A 167 10.35 6.82 -26.67
C GLU A 167 9.29 7.85 -26.29
N ASP A 168 8.57 7.65 -25.18
CA ASP A 168 7.55 8.60 -24.68
C ASP A 168 8.15 9.99 -24.41
N TRP A 169 9.44 10.04 -24.05
CA TRP A 169 10.18 11.28 -23.81
C TRP A 169 10.41 12.12 -25.07
N MET A 170 10.25 11.56 -26.27
CA MET A 170 10.36 12.31 -27.53
C MET A 170 9.20 13.28 -27.75
N ASN A 171 8.07 13.03 -27.08
CA ASN A 171 6.89 13.91 -27.10
C ASN A 171 6.95 14.98 -26.00
N SER A 172 7.89 14.86 -25.05
CA SER A 172 8.08 15.87 -24.00
C SER A 172 8.64 17.19 -24.55
N PRO A 173 8.43 18.32 -23.86
CA PRO A 173 8.97 19.62 -24.27
C PRO A 173 10.51 19.65 -24.35
N SER A 174 11.18 18.88 -23.50
CA SER A 174 12.65 18.77 -23.46
C SER A 174 13.20 17.85 -24.56
N LYS A 175 12.37 16.94 -25.11
CA LYS A 175 12.74 15.90 -26.09
C LYS A 175 13.99 15.11 -25.69
N GLN A 176 14.20 14.96 -24.39
CA GLN A 176 15.40 14.37 -23.80
C GLN A 176 14.99 13.40 -22.71
N ILE A 177 15.69 12.28 -22.65
CA ILE A 177 15.53 11.28 -21.60
C ILE A 177 16.17 11.82 -20.32
N PRO A 178 15.44 11.87 -19.19
CA PRO A 178 16.01 12.34 -17.94
C PRO A 178 17.02 11.33 -17.36
N PRO A 179 17.98 11.78 -16.53
CA PRO A 179 18.96 10.91 -15.89
C PRO A 179 18.34 9.81 -15.02
N SER A 180 17.11 10.00 -14.54
CA SER A 180 16.32 9.04 -13.76
C SER A 180 16.00 7.75 -14.53
N CYS A 181 16.03 7.78 -15.87
CA CYS A 181 15.87 6.62 -16.74
C CYS A 181 17.18 5.83 -16.98
N CYS A 182 18.34 6.40 -16.66
CA CYS A 182 19.63 5.78 -16.95
C CYS A 182 20.04 4.80 -15.84
N LYS A 183 20.57 3.63 -16.22
CA LYS A 183 21.16 2.65 -15.27
C LYS A 183 22.44 3.16 -14.62
N ILE A 184 23.11 4.11 -15.29
CA ILE A 184 24.34 4.78 -14.87
C ILE A 184 24.12 6.30 -14.86
N HIS A 185 25.02 7.09 -14.26
CA HIS A 185 24.84 8.55 -14.08
C HIS A 185 24.56 9.34 -15.38
N PHE A 186 25.02 8.85 -16.53
CA PHE A 186 24.74 9.39 -17.86
C PHE A 186 24.65 8.23 -18.85
N CYS A 187 23.60 8.18 -19.65
CA CYS A 187 23.42 7.17 -20.69
C CYS A 187 23.22 7.80 -22.06
N ASP A 188 23.64 7.10 -23.11
CA ASP A 188 23.31 7.48 -24.49
C ASP A 188 21.85 7.10 -24.78
N PRO A 189 20.96 8.07 -25.12
CA PRO A 189 19.56 7.77 -25.45
C PRO A 189 19.40 6.85 -26.68
N THR A 190 20.47 6.61 -27.45
CA THR A 190 20.47 5.70 -28.60
C THR A 190 20.91 4.27 -28.26
N ASP A 191 21.47 4.03 -27.07
CA ASP A 191 21.86 2.70 -26.61
C ASP A 191 20.82 2.13 -25.62
N PRO A 192 19.94 1.21 -26.06
CA PRO A 192 18.93 0.62 -25.19
C PRO A 192 19.52 -0.24 -24.06
N SER A 193 20.79 -0.63 -24.12
CA SER A 193 21.41 -1.42 -23.06
C SER A 193 21.64 -0.62 -21.77
N GLU A 194 21.75 0.71 -21.86
CA GLU A 194 22.04 1.62 -20.75
C GLU A 194 20.79 2.22 -20.09
N ILE A 195 19.61 2.02 -20.69
CA ILE A 195 18.34 2.63 -20.27
C ILE A 195 17.45 1.59 -19.57
N HIS A 196 16.66 2.04 -18.61
CA HIS A 196 15.63 1.23 -17.97
C HIS A 196 14.42 0.99 -18.89
N ASP A 197 13.87 -0.22 -18.89
CA ASP A 197 12.69 -0.59 -19.69
C ASP A 197 11.36 -0.26 -18.98
N VAL A 198 10.23 -0.70 -19.52
CA VAL A 198 8.88 -0.44 -18.99
C VAL A 198 8.66 -1.12 -17.64
N VAL A 199 7.88 -0.48 -16.74
CA VAL A 199 7.34 -1.18 -15.56
C VAL A 199 6.41 -2.30 -16.02
N MET A 200 6.78 -3.54 -15.74
CA MET A 200 5.82 -4.64 -15.70
C MET A 200 4.98 -4.45 -14.44
N ILE A 201 3.86 -3.73 -14.56
CA ILE A 201 2.90 -3.58 -13.45
C ILE A 201 2.38 -4.99 -13.16
N ILE A 202 2.81 -5.58 -12.05
CA ILE A 202 2.44 -6.91 -11.57
C ILE A 202 0.92 -6.98 -11.35
#